data_AF-A0A2R6MAE5-F1
#
_entry.id   AF-A0A2R6MAE5-F1
#
_cell.length_a   1.000
_cell.length_b   1.000
_cell.length_c   1.000
_cell.angle_alpha   90.00
_cell.angle_beta   90.00
_cell.angle_gamma   90.00
#
_symmetry.space_group_name_H-M   'P 1'
#
loop_
_entity.id
_entity.type
_entity.pdbx_description
1 polymer ?
#
loop_
_entity_poly.entity_id
_entity_poly.type
_entity_poly.pdbx_seq_one_letter_code
_entity_poly.pdbx_strand_id
1 'polypeptide(L)'
;MECRHCGSELERPGDYCLVCRTPNADAVVLDLDRDRATLTMLDDESVVGESTVRTTPEDGGESGVVELRNFAGRVADEVRRKRPEEVYAAGDREVLRATRGQLRYSFYRIGDGGGDDANDPVEAVLARRSERPLEVVEAAPAEKIGGSHSTLIGDRAGRT
;
A
#
# COMPACT_ATOMS: atom_id res chain seq x y z
N MET A 1 18.94 -14.73 -0.55
CA MET A 1 18.65 -13.40 -1.16
C MET A 1 19.58 -12.40 -0.54
N GLU A 2 19.92 -11.33 -1.23
CA GLU A 2 20.92 -10.37 -0.78
C GLU A 2 20.36 -8.95 -0.81
N CYS A 3 20.85 -8.09 0.08
CA CYS A 3 20.52 -6.67 0.04
C CYS A 3 21.01 -6.07 -1.27
N ARG A 4 20.12 -5.35 -1.96
CA ARG A 4 20.40 -4.76 -3.27
C ARG A 4 21.44 -3.63 -3.21
N HIS A 5 21.72 -3.11 -2.02
CA HIS A 5 22.68 -2.03 -1.81
C HIS A 5 24.08 -2.53 -1.37
N CYS A 6 24.15 -3.46 -0.41
CA CYS A 6 25.44 -3.88 0.19
C CYS A 6 25.75 -5.38 0.04
N GLY A 7 24.88 -6.17 -0.59
CA GLY A 7 25.09 -7.59 -0.83
C GLY A 7 24.96 -8.50 0.40
N SER A 8 24.64 -7.97 1.58
CA SER A 8 24.48 -8.79 2.78
C SER A 8 23.27 -9.72 2.67
N GLU A 9 23.37 -10.92 3.24
CA GLU A 9 22.28 -11.90 3.22
C GLU A 9 21.01 -11.37 3.90
N LEU A 10 19.86 -11.66 3.29
CA LEU A 10 18.53 -11.37 3.81
C LEU A 10 17.80 -12.68 4.11
N GLU A 11 17.13 -12.73 5.27
CA GLU A 11 16.36 -13.91 5.68
C GLU A 11 15.11 -14.12 4.80
N ARG A 12 14.41 -13.03 4.46
CA ARG A 12 13.18 -13.06 3.66
C ARG A 12 13.19 -11.99 2.56
N PRO A 13 12.36 -12.15 1.50
CA PRO A 13 12.34 -11.20 0.40
C PRO A 13 11.92 -9.81 0.89
N GLY A 14 12.58 -8.75 0.41
CA GLY A 14 12.30 -7.37 0.79
C GLY A 14 12.61 -6.99 2.24
N ASP A 15 13.30 -7.84 3.02
CA ASP A 15 13.68 -7.49 4.40
C ASP A 15 14.52 -6.21 4.44
N TYR A 16 14.26 -5.37 5.43
CA TYR A 16 15.08 -4.20 5.68
C TYR A 16 16.49 -4.62 6.08
N CYS A 17 17.51 -4.12 5.39
CA CYS A 17 18.88 -4.54 5.67
C CYS A 17 19.37 -3.95 6.99
N LEU A 18 19.68 -4.80 7.96
CA LEU A 18 20.20 -4.36 9.26
C LEU A 18 21.69 -3.97 9.21
N VAL A 19 22.41 -4.34 8.15
CA VAL A 19 23.83 -4.00 7.95
C VAL A 19 23.97 -2.57 7.45
N CYS A 20 23.40 -2.26 6.28
CA CYS A 20 23.51 -0.92 5.68
C CYS A 20 22.36 0.02 6.03
N ARG A 21 21.30 -0.47 6.70
CA ARG A 21 20.12 0.31 7.13
C ARG A 21 19.32 0.91 5.97
N THR A 22 19.23 0.17 4.87
CA THR A 22 18.48 0.56 3.67
C THR A 22 17.28 -0.36 3.47
N PRO A 23 16.10 0.15 3.04
CA PRO A 23 14.98 -0.69 2.63
C PRO A 23 15.33 -1.50 1.38
N ASN A 24 14.74 -2.68 1.25
CA ASN A 24 14.77 -3.49 0.01
C ASN A 24 13.37 -3.61 -0.62
N ALA A 25 12.38 -2.93 -0.05
CA ALA A 25 11.02 -2.78 -0.54
C ALA A 25 10.46 -1.47 0.02
N ASP A 26 9.89 -0.63 -0.85
CA ASP A 26 9.23 0.62 -0.45
C ASP A 26 7.72 0.40 -0.22
N ALA A 27 7.15 -0.65 -0.80
CA ALA A 27 5.74 -0.99 -0.63
C ALA A 27 5.48 -2.47 -0.38
N VAL A 28 4.35 -2.76 0.26
CA VAL A 28 3.83 -4.12 0.41
C VAL A 28 2.37 -4.15 -0.05
N VAL A 29 2.05 -5.10 -0.92
CA VAL A 29 0.67 -5.42 -1.31
C VAL A 29 0.21 -6.64 -0.54
N LEU A 30 -0.94 -6.53 0.11
CA LEU A 30 -1.57 -7.59 0.90
C LEU A 30 -2.81 -8.10 0.16
N ASP A 31 -2.82 -9.38 -0.17
CA ASP A 31 -4.02 -10.11 -0.55
C ASP A 31 -4.46 -10.98 0.63
N LEU A 32 -5.57 -10.60 1.26
CA LEU A 32 -5.98 -11.13 2.56
C LEU A 32 -7.23 -11.99 2.43
N ASP A 33 -7.08 -13.29 2.45
CA ASP A 33 -8.18 -14.24 2.67
C ASP A 33 -8.37 -14.52 4.17
N ARG A 34 -9.46 -15.20 4.52
CA ARG A 34 -9.77 -15.54 5.92
C ARG A 34 -8.74 -16.46 6.57
N ASP A 35 -8.12 -17.35 5.80
CA ASP A 35 -7.17 -18.37 6.27
C ASP A 35 -5.74 -18.19 5.71
N ARG A 36 -5.55 -17.26 4.78
CA ARG A 36 -4.30 -17.05 4.05
C ARG A 36 -4.09 -15.57 3.75
N ALA A 37 -2.87 -15.10 3.94
CA ALA A 37 -2.46 -13.76 3.56
C ALA A 37 -1.22 -13.86 2.68
N THR A 38 -1.29 -13.31 1.49
CA THR A 38 -0.14 -13.18 0.59
C THR A 38 0.38 -11.75 0.64
N LEU A 39 1.69 -11.62 0.85
CA LEU A 39 2.40 -10.37 0.89
C LEU A 39 3.34 -10.31 -0.32
N THR A 40 3.14 -9.32 -1.17
CA THR A 40 4.02 -9.04 -2.31
C THR A 40 4.82 -7.79 -2.00
N MET A 41 6.15 -7.93 -1.95
CA MET A 41 7.06 -6.82 -1.69
C MET A 41 7.40 -6.16 -3.03
N LEU A 42 7.25 -4.83 -3.07
CA LEU A 42 7.60 -4.02 -4.22
C LEU A 42 8.79 -3.11 -3.88
N ASP A 43 9.67 -2.93 -4.85
CA ASP A 43 10.62 -1.81 -4.90
C ASP A 43 10.31 -1.02 -6.17
N ASP A 44 9.80 0.20 -5.99
CA ASP A 44 9.29 1.05 -7.04
C ASP A 44 8.15 0.33 -7.80
N GLU A 45 8.32 0.04 -9.09
CA GLU A 45 7.41 -0.74 -9.93
C GLU A 45 7.81 -2.24 -10.07
N SER A 46 8.81 -2.70 -9.32
CA SER A 46 9.32 -4.07 -9.43
C SER A 46 8.92 -4.95 -8.26
N VAL A 47 8.41 -6.15 -8.56
CA VAL A 47 8.20 -7.20 -7.55
C VAL A 47 9.55 -7.79 -7.13
N VAL A 48 9.90 -7.67 -5.85
CA VAL A 48 11.15 -8.20 -5.29
C VAL A 48 10.97 -9.52 -4.55
N GLY A 49 9.73 -9.95 -4.33
CA GLY A 49 9.39 -11.29 -3.86
C GLY A 49 8.03 -11.36 -3.17
N GLU A 50 7.70 -12.56 -2.71
CA GLU A 50 6.42 -12.88 -2.08
C GLU A 50 6.62 -13.64 -0.76
N SER A 51 5.67 -13.52 0.16
CA SER A 51 5.61 -14.34 1.37
C SER A 51 4.16 -14.64 1.73
N THR A 52 3.89 -15.85 2.21
CA THR A 52 2.54 -16.28 2.60
C THR A 52 2.47 -16.58 4.09
N VAL A 53 1.44 -16.05 4.75
CA VAL A 53 1.07 -16.41 6.13
C VAL A 53 -0.25 -17.18 6.09
N ARG A 54 -0.31 -18.29 6.82
CA ARG A 54 -1.52 -19.12 6.94
C ARG A 54 -1.98 -19.25 8.38
N THR A 55 -3.28 -19.43 8.53
CA THR A 55 -3.96 -19.75 9.78
C THR A 55 -5.05 -20.80 9.52
N THR A 56 -5.60 -21.37 10.59
CA THR A 56 -6.80 -22.20 10.52
C THR A 56 -7.92 -21.41 11.19
N PRO A 57 -8.96 -20.98 10.45
CA PRO A 57 -10.06 -20.23 11.04
C PRO A 57 -10.76 -21.04 12.13
N GLU A 58 -11.04 -20.38 13.25
CA GLU A 58 -11.81 -20.95 14.35
C GLU A 58 -13.22 -20.32 14.35
N ASP A 59 -14.24 -21.16 14.51
CA ASP A 59 -15.65 -20.76 14.42
C ASP A 59 -16.10 -20.00 15.68
N GLY A 60 -16.30 -18.68 15.53
CA GLY A 60 -16.96 -17.83 16.52
C GLY A 60 -16.37 -17.87 17.94
N GLY A 61 -17.05 -17.20 18.86
CA GLY A 61 -16.66 -17.18 20.28
C GLY A 61 -15.27 -16.56 20.54
N GLU A 62 -14.69 -16.89 21.70
CA GLU A 62 -13.40 -16.36 22.12
C GLU A 62 -12.25 -16.86 21.24
N SER A 63 -12.27 -18.15 20.87
CA SER A 63 -11.24 -18.78 20.03
C SER A 63 -11.13 -18.11 18.66
N GLY A 64 -12.24 -17.83 17.98
CA GLY A 64 -12.24 -17.12 16.69
C GLY A 64 -11.67 -15.71 16.79
N VAL A 65 -11.95 -14.98 17.87
CA VAL A 65 -11.41 -13.62 18.08
C VAL A 65 -9.90 -13.66 18.34
N VAL A 66 -9.43 -14.61 19.15
CA VAL A 66 -8.00 -14.79 19.46
C VAL A 66 -7.25 -15.22 18.21
N GLU A 67 -7.79 -16.17 17.46
CA GLU A 67 -7.22 -16.64 16.19
C GLU A 67 -7.05 -15.49 15.20
N LEU A 68 -8.12 -14.73 14.92
CA LEU A 68 -8.06 -13.60 14.00
C LEU A 68 -7.04 -12.55 14.43
N ARG A 69 -6.97 -12.23 15.72
CA ARG A 69 -5.96 -11.30 16.27
C ARG A 69 -4.54 -11.83 16.02
N ASN A 70 -4.31 -13.10 16.28
CA ASN A 70 -2.99 -13.74 16.10
C ASN A 70 -2.60 -13.79 14.62
N PHE A 71 -3.54 -14.15 13.73
CA PHE A 71 -3.30 -14.15 12.30
C PHE A 71 -2.93 -12.76 11.79
N ALA A 72 -3.72 -11.75 12.12
CA ALA A 72 -3.43 -10.36 11.78
C ALA A 72 -2.08 -9.87 12.37
N GLY A 73 -1.71 -10.34 13.56
CA GLY A 73 -0.42 -10.05 14.18
C GLY A 73 0.76 -10.63 13.40
N ARG A 74 0.64 -11.88 12.94
CA ARG A 74 1.66 -12.53 12.10
C ARG A 74 1.82 -11.81 10.76
N VAL A 75 0.71 -11.39 10.14
CA VAL A 75 0.76 -10.57 8.92
C VAL A 75 1.47 -9.24 9.18
N ALA A 76 1.10 -8.55 10.27
CA ALA A 76 1.70 -7.27 10.63
C ALA A 76 3.20 -7.38 10.90
N ASP A 77 3.66 -8.48 11.51
CA ASP A 77 5.08 -8.72 11.77
C ASP A 77 5.87 -8.95 10.48
N GLU A 78 5.29 -9.63 9.47
CA GLU A 78 5.93 -9.72 8.15
C GLU A 78 6.07 -8.36 7.47
N VAL A 79 5.04 -7.51 7.54
CA VAL A 79 5.11 -6.14 7.00
C VAL A 79 6.18 -5.32 7.72
N ARG A 80 6.24 -5.38 9.05
CA ARG A 80 7.22 -4.63 9.86
C ARG A 80 8.67 -5.01 9.57
N ARG A 81 8.95 -6.26 9.18
CA ARG A 81 10.29 -6.69 8.75
C ARG A 81 10.77 -5.93 7.51
N LYS A 82 9.86 -5.54 6.61
CA LYS A 82 10.19 -4.83 5.36
C LYS A 82 10.37 -3.32 5.58
N ARG A 83 9.71 -2.78 6.60
CA ARG A 83 9.64 -1.34 6.90
C ARG A 83 9.24 -0.50 5.66
N PRO A 84 8.12 -0.82 5.01
CA PRO A 84 7.71 -0.11 3.82
C PRO A 84 7.24 1.31 4.16
N GLU A 85 7.16 2.16 3.15
CA GLU A 85 6.53 3.47 3.23
C GLU A 85 5.00 3.32 3.12
N GLU A 86 4.56 2.44 2.23
CA GLU A 86 3.15 2.24 1.90
C GLU A 86 2.74 0.77 1.99
N VAL A 87 1.52 0.53 2.48
CA VAL A 87 0.88 -0.78 2.50
C VAL A 87 -0.43 -0.67 1.74
N TYR A 88 -0.59 -1.53 0.75
CA TYR A 88 -1.80 -1.68 -0.05
C TYR A 88 -2.47 -2.99 0.34
N ALA A 89 -3.80 -3.02 0.46
CA ALA A 89 -4.47 -4.23 0.91
C ALA A 89 -5.83 -4.45 0.26
N ALA A 90 -6.11 -5.69 -0.12
CA ALA A 90 -7.36 -6.19 -0.66
C ALA A 90 -7.82 -7.45 0.09
N GLY A 91 -9.06 -7.89 -0.18
CA GLY A 91 -9.62 -9.14 0.36
C GLY A 91 -10.58 -8.98 1.54
N ASP A 92 -10.57 -9.98 2.44
CA ASP A 92 -11.47 -10.17 3.57
C ASP A 92 -11.49 -8.96 4.52
N ARG A 93 -12.71 -8.48 4.78
CA ARG A 93 -12.93 -7.22 5.48
C ARG A 93 -12.66 -7.29 6.98
N GLU A 94 -12.72 -8.47 7.59
CA GLU A 94 -12.39 -8.67 9.01
C GLU A 94 -10.89 -8.73 9.20
N VAL A 95 -10.19 -9.50 8.34
CA VAL A 95 -8.73 -9.60 8.33
C VAL A 95 -8.09 -8.24 8.01
N LEU A 96 -8.63 -7.51 7.02
CA LEU A 96 -8.19 -6.13 6.71
C LEU A 96 -8.26 -5.21 7.93
N ARG A 97 -9.39 -5.21 8.64
CA ARG A 97 -9.59 -4.35 9.82
C ARG A 97 -8.66 -4.75 10.97
N ALA A 98 -8.54 -6.06 11.23
CA ALA A 98 -7.66 -6.58 12.27
C ALA A 98 -6.19 -6.27 11.99
N THR A 99 -5.75 -6.39 10.73
CA THR A 99 -4.37 -6.11 10.30
C THR A 99 -4.07 -4.61 10.34
N ARG A 100 -4.96 -3.78 9.80
CA ARG A 100 -4.82 -2.31 9.83
C ARG A 100 -4.70 -1.78 11.25
N GLY A 101 -5.45 -2.34 12.21
CA GLY A 101 -5.36 -1.95 13.63
C GLY A 101 -4.00 -2.21 14.28
N GLN A 102 -3.13 -2.99 13.64
CA GLN A 102 -1.80 -3.35 14.16
C GLN A 102 -0.64 -2.67 13.40
N LEU A 103 -0.92 -1.97 12.31
CA LEU A 103 0.09 -1.31 11.48
C LEU A 103 0.06 0.21 11.68
N ARG A 104 1.24 0.84 11.56
CA ARG A 104 1.41 2.30 11.63
C ARG A 104 1.75 2.94 10.28
N TYR A 105 1.92 2.11 9.25
CA TYR A 105 2.24 2.56 7.89
C TYR A 105 1.01 3.16 7.21
N SER A 106 1.24 3.95 6.15
CA SER A 106 0.17 4.40 5.26
C SER A 106 -0.54 3.18 4.68
N PHE A 107 -1.81 2.99 5.04
CA PHE A 107 -2.57 1.79 4.71
C PHE A 107 -3.70 2.15 3.75
N TYR A 108 -3.58 1.72 2.50
CA TYR A 108 -4.53 1.96 1.42
C TYR A 108 -5.31 0.69 1.09
N ARG A 109 -6.63 0.79 1.03
CA ARG A 109 -7.47 -0.30 0.58
C ARG A 109 -7.61 -0.28 -0.94
N ILE A 110 -7.65 -1.45 -1.56
CA ILE A 110 -7.87 -1.66 -2.99
C ILE A 110 -9.13 -2.52 -3.16
N GLY A 111 -9.95 -2.21 -4.17
CA GLY A 111 -11.18 -2.97 -4.47
C GLY A 111 -12.48 -2.39 -3.89
N ASP A 112 -12.54 -1.09 -3.56
CA ASP A 112 -13.79 -0.43 -3.11
C ASP A 112 -14.69 0.01 -4.28
N GLY A 113 -14.23 -0.08 -5.54
CA GLY A 113 -15.00 0.20 -6.75
C GLY A 113 -15.71 -1.05 -7.23
N GLY A 114 -17.01 -1.17 -6.97
CA GLY A 114 -17.81 -2.36 -7.27
C GLY A 114 -17.64 -2.86 -8.71
N GLY A 115 -17.18 -4.09 -8.83
CA GLY A 115 -17.11 -4.87 -10.06
C GLY A 115 -16.49 -6.23 -9.74
N ASP A 116 -17.15 -7.30 -10.17
CA ASP A 116 -16.76 -8.70 -9.97
C ASP A 116 -15.47 -9.13 -10.71
N ASP A 117 -14.73 -8.19 -11.28
CA ASP A 117 -13.38 -8.37 -11.80
C ASP A 117 -12.40 -7.90 -10.72
N ALA A 118 -12.11 -8.80 -9.77
CA ALA A 118 -10.99 -8.62 -8.85
C ALA A 118 -9.69 -8.67 -9.66
N ASN A 119 -9.30 -7.53 -10.22
CA ASN A 119 -8.00 -7.36 -10.86
C ASN A 119 -6.93 -7.70 -9.81
N ASP A 120 -5.86 -8.40 -10.23
CA ASP A 120 -4.75 -8.76 -9.35
C ASP A 120 -4.37 -7.54 -8.48
N PRO A 121 -4.42 -7.65 -7.13
CA PRO A 121 -4.08 -6.53 -6.25
C PRO A 121 -2.72 -5.91 -6.58
N VAL A 122 -1.76 -6.71 -7.05
CA VAL A 122 -0.44 -6.23 -7.45
C VAL A 122 -0.55 -5.37 -8.71
N GLU A 123 -1.21 -5.87 -9.77
CA GLU A 123 -1.46 -5.09 -10.99
C GLU A 123 -2.20 -3.78 -10.71
N ALA A 124 -3.19 -3.79 -9.82
CA ALA A 124 -3.92 -2.58 -9.44
C ALA A 124 -3.02 -1.54 -8.75
N VAL A 125 -2.06 -1.98 -7.92
CA VAL A 125 -1.06 -1.10 -7.30
C VAL A 125 -0.09 -0.55 -8.34
N LEU A 126 0.42 -1.42 -9.20
CA LEU A 126 1.37 -1.03 -10.24
C LEU A 126 0.75 -0.01 -11.18
N ALA A 127 -0.47 -0.25 -11.68
CA ALA A 127 -1.20 0.71 -12.51
C ALA A 127 -1.33 2.08 -11.83
N ARG A 128 -1.76 2.11 -10.56
CA ARG A 128 -1.91 3.34 -9.79
C ARG A 128 -0.58 4.08 -9.56
N ARG A 129 0.53 3.34 -9.47
CA ARG A 129 1.88 3.92 -9.31
C ARG A 129 2.42 4.46 -10.63
N SER A 130 2.22 3.76 -11.73
CA SER A 130 2.60 4.19 -13.08
C SER A 130 1.81 5.43 -13.56
N GLU A 131 0.56 5.60 -13.10
CA GLU A 131 -0.25 6.81 -13.34
C GLU A 131 0.26 8.05 -12.57
N ARG A 132 1.34 7.93 -11.77
CA ARG A 132 2.08 9.09 -11.25
C ARG A 132 3.17 9.54 -12.25
N PRO A 133 2.81 10.37 -13.24
CA PRO A 133 3.69 11.46 -13.60
C PRO A 133 2.89 12.76 -13.54
N LEU A 134 3.08 13.56 -12.49
CA LEU A 134 3.10 14.98 -12.74
C LEU A 134 4.53 15.27 -13.17
N GLU A 135 4.74 15.31 -14.48
CA GLU A 135 5.83 16.07 -15.06
C GLU A 135 5.76 17.46 -14.42
N VAL A 136 6.71 17.76 -13.53
CA VAL A 136 6.95 19.14 -13.14
C VAL A 136 7.48 19.80 -14.40
N VAL A 137 6.59 20.49 -15.11
CA VAL A 137 6.99 21.37 -16.19
C VAL A 137 7.86 22.46 -15.56
N GLU A 138 9.18 22.30 -15.63
CA GLU A 138 10.16 23.37 -15.41
C GLU A 138 10.13 24.35 -16.59
N ALA A 139 8.94 24.86 -16.94
CA ALA A 139 8.83 26.08 -17.70
C ALA A 139 9.12 27.23 -16.73
N ALA A 140 9.91 28.20 -17.20
CA ALA A 140 10.29 29.35 -16.40
C ALA A 140 9.02 30.05 -15.83
N PRO A 141 9.04 30.60 -14.60
CA PRO A 141 7.88 31.24 -13.96
C PRO A 141 7.20 32.32 -14.81
N ALA A 142 7.94 32.90 -15.75
CA ALA A 142 7.48 33.93 -16.67
C ALA A 142 6.35 33.47 -17.61
N GLU A 143 6.21 32.18 -17.88
CA GLU A 143 5.14 31.64 -18.74
C GLU A 143 3.87 31.26 -17.95
N LYS A 144 3.90 31.31 -16.61
CA LYS A 144 2.73 31.04 -15.75
C LYS A 144 1.99 32.29 -15.26
N ILE A 145 2.51 33.49 -15.53
CA ILE A 145 1.85 34.75 -15.14
C ILE A 145 1.42 35.52 -16.39
N GLY A 146 0.43 34.97 -17.08
CA GLY A 146 -0.30 35.64 -18.17
C GLY A 146 -1.79 35.55 -17.88
N GLY A 147 -2.28 36.43 -16.99
CA GLY A 147 -3.65 36.42 -16.55
C GLY A 147 -4.64 36.90 -17.61
N SER A 148 -5.75 36.19 -17.71
CA SER A 148 -7.10 36.75 -17.85
C SER A 148 -8.06 35.56 -17.89
N HIS A 149 -8.96 35.43 -16.91
CA HIS A 149 -10.40 35.29 -17.16
C HIS A 149 -11.21 35.26 -15.85
N SER A 150 -11.86 36.41 -15.63
CA SER A 150 -13.17 36.65 -15.01
C SER A 150 -13.70 35.69 -13.94
N THR A 151 -13.67 36.15 -12.69
CA THR A 151 -14.61 35.77 -11.65
C THR A 151 -16.02 36.25 -12.01
N LEU A 152 -16.94 35.34 -12.35
CA LEU A 152 -18.38 35.59 -12.31
C LEU A 152 -18.91 35.15 -10.95
N ILE A 153 -18.90 36.07 -9.98
CA ILE A 153 -19.68 35.95 -8.74
C ILE A 153 -20.92 36.83 -8.91
N GLY A 154 -22.08 36.18 -9.01
CA GLY A 154 -23.38 36.62 -8.50
C GLY A 154 -23.84 38.03 -8.84
N ASP A 155 -24.78 38.10 -9.79
CA ASP A 155 -25.63 39.24 -10.16
C ASP A 155 -25.99 40.18 -9.00
N ARG A 156 -25.29 41.32 -8.92
CA ARG A 156 -25.79 42.51 -8.22
C ARG A 156 -25.55 43.73 -9.11
N ALA A 157 -26.62 44.31 -9.63
CA ALA A 157 -26.60 45.58 -10.32
C ALA A 157 -26.50 46.72 -9.28
N GLY A 158 -25.35 47.41 -9.23
CA GLY A 158 -25.22 48.69 -8.54
C GLY A 158 -25.98 49.77 -9.30
N ARG A 159 -26.80 50.58 -8.60
CA ARG A 159 -27.43 51.78 -9.17
C ARG A 159 -26.49 52.99 -9.01
N THR A 160 -26.49 53.83 -10.04
CA THR A 160 -25.78 55.12 -10.19
C THR A 160 -26.17 56.15 -9.14
#